data_AF-A0AAD4BDB9-F1
#
_entry.id   AF-A0AAD4BDB9-F1
#
_cell.length_a   1.000
_cell.length_b   1.000
_cell.length_c   1.000
_cell.angle_alpha   90.00
_cell.angle_beta   90.00
_cell.angle_gamma   90.00
#
_symmetry.space_group_name_H-M   'P 1'
#
loop_
_entity.id
_entity.type
_entity.pdbx_description
1 polymer ?
#
loop_
_entity_poly.entity_id
_entity_poly.type
_entity_poly.pdbx_seq_one_letter_code
_entity_poly.pdbx_strand_id
1 'polypeptide(L)'
;WRTSADLFKTDAAIKGAINLSPSWFQQGRHVSSLLKGSRTDQSARGWIEANTDQLAILSAAMAIMHPDMYVTGREALVQLGKWAAEEGQTDMLDVLKIWPTVFSVGSIVANRASRLHWDLNGRPQWFDFLVTCGAYDNLDLVLPCLGLRLRYNPGTFCSMA
;
A
#
# COMPACT_ATOMS: atom_id res chain seq x y z
N TRP A 1 7.34 -12.70 -7.26
CA TRP A 1 6.86 -11.95 -8.42
C TRP A 1 7.94 -11.58 -9.45
N ARG A 2 9.26 -11.65 -9.22
CA ARG A 2 10.23 -11.56 -10.34
C ARG A 2 11.29 -12.65 -10.21
N THR A 3 11.34 -13.57 -11.18
CA THR A 3 12.19 -14.78 -11.17
C THR A 3 13.29 -14.75 -12.22
N SER A 4 13.20 -13.87 -13.23
CA SER A 4 14.24 -13.68 -14.26
C SER A 4 14.95 -12.34 -14.10
N ALA A 5 16.24 -12.30 -14.46
CA ALA A 5 17.05 -11.09 -14.53
C ALA A 5 16.48 -10.06 -15.52
N ASP A 6 15.79 -10.51 -16.58
CA ASP A 6 15.22 -9.65 -17.62
C ASP A 6 14.06 -8.78 -17.12
N LEU A 7 13.49 -9.13 -15.95
CA LEU A 7 12.45 -8.34 -15.28
C LEU A 7 13.02 -7.19 -14.44
N PHE A 8 14.34 -6.99 -14.50
CA PHE A 8 15.03 -5.94 -13.79
C PHE A 8 15.68 -4.95 -14.77
N LYS A 9 15.53 -3.66 -14.48
CA LYS A 9 16.23 -2.60 -15.20
C LYS A 9 17.49 -2.22 -14.43
N THR A 10 18.66 -2.42 -15.03
CA THR A 10 19.96 -2.14 -14.40
C THR A 10 20.12 -0.65 -14.07
N ASP A 11 19.57 0.22 -14.90
CA ASP A 11 19.60 1.68 -14.84
C ASP A 11 18.31 2.31 -14.24
N ALA A 12 17.46 1.52 -13.59
CA ALA A 12 16.21 2.04 -13.03
C ALA A 12 16.46 3.17 -12.01
N ALA A 13 15.76 4.29 -12.21
CA ALA A 13 15.76 5.42 -11.29
C ALA A 13 15.23 5.06 -9.90
N ILE A 14 14.34 4.07 -9.79
CA ILE A 14 13.77 3.60 -8.52
C ILE A 14 14.03 2.10 -8.38
N LYS A 15 14.61 1.72 -7.24
CA LYS A 15 14.86 0.33 -6.84
C LYS A 15 14.47 0.15 -5.38
N GLY A 16 13.73 -0.91 -5.08
CA GLY A 16 13.39 -1.27 -3.71
C GLY A 16 11.89 -1.19 -3.43
N ALA A 17 11.56 -0.79 -2.20
CA ALA A 17 10.19 -0.60 -1.74
C ALA A 17 10.07 0.70 -0.97
N ILE A 18 8.98 1.42 -1.20
CA ILE A 18 8.57 2.61 -0.48
C ILE A 18 7.25 2.29 0.19
N ASN A 19 7.16 2.54 1.49
CA ASN A 19 5.97 2.26 2.25
C ASN A 19 5.40 3.58 2.80
N LEU A 20 4.15 3.84 2.45
CA LEU A 20 3.42 5.05 2.77
C LEU A 20 2.30 4.71 3.74
N SER A 21 2.16 5.48 4.80
CA SER A 21 1.12 5.26 5.80
C SER A 21 0.85 6.55 6.58
N PRO A 22 -0.43 6.94 6.76
CA PRO A 22 -0.80 7.98 7.72
C PRO A 22 -0.54 7.54 9.17
N SER A 23 -0.53 6.24 9.44
CA SER A 23 -0.26 5.66 10.76
C SER A 23 0.49 4.34 10.63
N TRP A 24 1.82 4.41 10.68
CA TRP A 24 2.69 3.26 10.49
C TRP A 24 2.43 2.12 11.50
N PHE A 25 2.39 0.88 11.00
CA PHE A 25 2.13 -0.28 11.85
C PHE A 25 3.32 -0.68 12.75
N GLN A 26 2.98 -1.19 13.94
CA GLN A 26 3.75 -1.36 15.20
C GLN A 26 3.96 -0.13 16.10
N GLN A 27 3.68 1.10 15.66
CA GLN A 27 3.79 2.29 16.54
C GLN A 27 2.56 3.21 16.58
N GLY A 28 1.58 3.01 15.68
CA GLY A 28 0.22 3.55 15.80
C GLY A 28 0.04 5.07 15.73
N ARG A 29 1.13 5.86 15.71
CA ARG A 29 1.08 7.32 15.92
C ARG A 29 2.12 8.10 15.12
N HIS A 30 2.65 7.52 14.04
CA HIS A 30 3.64 8.18 13.21
C HIS A 30 3.30 8.05 11.73
N VAL A 31 3.16 9.20 11.09
CA VAL A 31 3.14 9.35 9.64
C VAL A 31 4.48 8.86 9.08
N SER A 32 4.46 8.09 7.98
CA SER A 32 5.67 7.73 7.24
C SER A 32 6.53 8.97 7.03
N SER A 33 7.85 8.88 7.30
CA SER A 33 8.75 10.03 7.21
C SER A 33 8.73 10.73 5.84
N LEU A 34 8.43 9.98 4.77
CA LEU A 34 8.28 10.47 3.40
C LEU A 34 7.05 11.36 3.18
N LEU A 35 6.05 11.28 4.07
CA LEU A 35 4.81 12.05 3.98
C LEU A 35 4.79 13.26 4.94
N LYS A 36 5.84 13.50 5.71
CA LYS A 36 5.95 14.67 6.61
C LYS A 36 6.28 15.94 5.83
N GLY A 37 5.68 17.07 6.22
CA GLY A 37 5.83 18.36 5.53
C GLY A 37 7.24 18.96 5.62
N SER A 38 8.07 18.49 6.55
CA SER A 38 9.48 18.92 6.67
C SER A 38 10.37 18.42 5.54
N ARG A 39 9.90 17.48 4.71
CA ARG A 39 10.60 17.07 3.48
C ARG A 39 10.11 17.94 2.33
N THR A 40 11.05 18.65 1.70
CA THR A 40 10.84 19.39 0.44
C THR A 40 10.49 18.49 -0.75
N ASP A 41 10.58 17.17 -0.56
CA ASP A 41 10.28 16.19 -1.59
C ASP A 41 8.77 15.93 -1.64
N GLN A 42 8.07 16.80 -2.37
CA GLN A 42 6.65 16.68 -2.71
C GLN A 42 6.30 15.39 -3.48
N SER A 43 7.28 14.54 -3.81
CA SER A 43 7.08 13.34 -4.63
C SER A 43 6.13 12.32 -4.01
N ALA A 44 6.18 12.06 -2.69
CA ALA A 44 5.33 11.04 -2.08
C ALA A 44 3.87 11.49 -1.94
N ARG A 45 3.65 12.72 -1.45
CA ARG A 45 2.29 13.31 -1.40
C ARG A 45 1.73 13.52 -2.81
N GLY A 46 2.52 14.07 -3.72
CA GLY A 46 2.15 14.23 -5.12
C GLY A 46 1.89 12.92 -5.84
N TRP A 47 2.59 11.83 -5.49
CA TRP A 47 2.28 10.50 -6.01
C TRP A 47 0.92 10.00 -5.51
N ILE A 48 0.59 10.18 -4.22
CA ILE A 48 -0.74 9.82 -3.69
C ILE A 48 -1.82 10.61 -4.43
N GLU A 49 -1.64 11.92 -4.54
CA GLU A 49 -2.58 12.80 -5.24
C GLU A 49 -2.76 12.37 -6.71
N ALA A 50 -1.67 12.09 -7.42
CA ALA A 50 -1.70 11.63 -8.81
C ALA A 50 -2.32 10.22 -8.99
N ASN A 51 -2.40 9.43 -7.92
CA ASN A 51 -2.99 8.08 -7.93
C ASN A 51 -4.31 8.02 -7.12
N THR A 52 -4.93 9.17 -6.86
CA THR A 52 -6.14 9.28 -6.05
C THR A 52 -7.24 8.36 -6.55
N ASP A 53 -7.52 8.38 -7.86
CA ASP A 53 -8.60 7.61 -8.45
C ASP A 53 -8.38 6.10 -8.32
N GLN A 54 -7.15 5.63 -8.60
CA GLN A 54 -6.80 4.22 -8.50
C GLN A 54 -6.94 3.73 -7.05
N LEU A 55 -6.45 4.50 -6.10
CA LEU A 55 -6.54 4.18 -4.67
C LEU A 55 -7.99 4.25 -4.15
N ALA A 56 -8.81 5.16 -4.69
CA ALA A 56 -10.24 5.24 -4.40
C ALA A 56 -11.02 4.06 -4.99
N ILE A 57 -10.68 3.59 -6.20
CA ILE A 57 -11.24 2.37 -6.78
C ILE A 57 -10.94 1.15 -5.89
N LEU A 58 -9.71 1.04 -5.37
CA LEU A 58 -9.35 -0.01 -4.41
C LEU A 58 -10.21 0.06 -3.15
N SER A 59 -10.41 1.27 -2.63
CA SER A 59 -11.29 1.52 -1.49
C SER A 59 -12.74 1.10 -1.76
N ALA A 60 -13.26 1.44 -2.95
CA ALA A 60 -14.61 1.08 -3.38
C ALA A 60 -14.79 -0.43 -3.61
N ALA A 61 -13.80 -1.11 -4.20
CA ALA A 61 -13.80 -2.56 -4.32
C ALA A 61 -13.89 -3.22 -2.95
N MET A 62 -13.18 -2.68 -1.94
CA MET A 62 -13.28 -3.11 -0.55
C MET A 62 -14.69 -2.92 0.03
N ALA A 63 -15.32 -1.78 -0.25
CA ALA A 63 -16.71 -1.51 0.19
C ALA A 63 -17.72 -2.52 -0.36
N ILE A 64 -17.46 -3.10 -1.54
CA ILE A 64 -18.32 -4.09 -2.18
C ILE A 64 -18.01 -5.51 -1.68
N MET A 65 -16.72 -5.89 -1.67
CA MET A 65 -16.30 -7.26 -1.35
C MET A 65 -16.32 -7.55 0.15
N HIS A 66 -15.97 -6.57 0.99
CA HIS A 66 -15.89 -6.71 2.45
C HIS A 66 -16.43 -5.45 3.17
N PRO A 67 -17.75 -5.22 3.15
CA PRO A 67 -18.36 -4.00 3.68
C PRO A 67 -18.01 -3.70 5.14
N ASP A 68 -18.03 -4.70 6.02
CA ASP A 68 -17.72 -4.53 7.45
C ASP A 68 -16.28 -4.04 7.67
N MET A 69 -15.35 -4.58 6.89
CA MET A 69 -13.95 -4.18 6.97
C MET A 69 -13.76 -2.78 6.41
N TYR A 70 -14.50 -2.41 5.35
CA TYR A 70 -14.49 -1.05 4.81
C TYR A 70 -14.97 -0.05 5.86
N VAL A 71 -16.10 -0.33 6.52
CA VAL A 71 -16.65 0.51 7.59
C VAL A 71 -15.64 0.64 8.73
N THR A 72 -15.04 -0.48 9.15
CA THR A 72 -14.04 -0.49 10.23
C THR A 72 -12.79 0.32 9.86
N GLY A 73 -12.27 0.18 8.63
CA GLY A 73 -11.12 0.95 8.15
C GLY A 73 -11.41 2.44 8.04
N ARG A 74 -12.60 2.81 7.54
CA ARG A 74 -13.10 4.20 7.53
C ARG A 74 -13.12 4.78 8.94
N GLU A 75 -13.73 4.07 9.89
CA GLU A 75 -13.84 4.53 11.28
C GLU A 75 -12.45 4.69 11.91
N ALA A 76 -11.53 3.75 11.66
CA ALA A 76 -10.16 3.85 12.14
C ALA A 76 -9.46 5.15 11.66
N LEU A 77 -9.61 5.51 10.38
CA LEU A 77 -9.05 6.76 9.84
C LEU A 77 -9.72 8.01 10.43
N VAL A 78 -11.03 7.98 10.68
CA VAL A 78 -11.76 9.07 11.34
C VAL A 78 -11.27 9.27 12.77
N GLN A 79 -11.15 8.19 13.53
CA GLN A 79 -10.65 8.25 14.92
C GLN A 79 -9.19 8.70 14.98
N LEU A 80 -8.37 8.26 14.02
CA LEU A 80 -7.00 8.75 13.86
C LEU A 80 -6.97 10.26 13.62
N GLY A 81 -7.86 10.79 12.79
CA GLY A 81 -7.98 12.23 12.54
C GLY A 81 -8.40 13.03 13.78
N LYS A 82 -9.35 12.52 14.57
CA LYS A 82 -9.76 13.15 15.84
C LYS A 82 -8.60 13.22 16.82
N TRP A 83 -7.93 12.09 17.05
CA TRP A 83 -6.75 12.02 17.89
C TRP A 83 -5.64 12.96 17.41
N ALA A 84 -5.38 13.00 16.09
CA ALA A 84 -4.37 13.88 15.52
C ALA A 84 -4.68 15.36 15.75
N ALA A 85 -5.95 15.75 15.72
CA ALA A 85 -6.37 17.12 16.03
C ALA A 85 -6.17 17.47 17.51
N GLU A 86 -6.54 16.55 18.42
CA GLU A 86 -6.36 16.71 19.87
C GLU A 86 -4.88 16.86 20.25
N GLU A 87 -3.99 16.09 19.61
CA GLU A 87 -2.55 16.08 19.86
C GLU A 87 -1.75 17.10 19.03
N GLY A 88 -2.43 17.92 18.21
CA GLY A 88 -1.77 18.91 17.35
C GLY A 88 -0.86 18.32 16.25
N GLN A 89 -1.15 17.10 15.77
CA GLN A 89 -0.39 16.39 14.75
C GLN A 89 -0.72 16.89 13.33
N THR A 90 -0.23 18.08 12.99
CA THR A 90 -0.50 18.75 11.71
C THR A 90 -0.14 17.91 10.48
N ASP A 91 1.03 17.25 10.50
CA ASP A 91 1.47 16.36 9.41
C ASP A 91 0.47 15.24 9.14
N MET A 92 -0.11 14.66 10.18
CA MET A 92 -1.06 13.56 10.04
C MET A 92 -2.39 14.04 9.47
N LEU A 93 -2.88 15.18 9.96
CA LEU A 93 -4.09 15.79 9.42
C LEU A 93 -3.94 16.12 7.94
N ASP A 94 -2.79 16.63 7.52
CA ASP A 94 -2.54 16.96 6.12
C ASP A 94 -2.45 15.70 5.23
N VAL A 95 -1.82 14.64 5.72
CA VAL A 95 -1.78 13.37 4.99
C VAL A 95 -3.17 12.74 4.88
N LEU A 96 -3.96 12.75 5.96
CA LEU A 96 -5.31 12.19 5.96
C LEU A 96 -6.25 12.90 4.97
N LYS A 97 -6.06 14.20 4.70
CA LYS A 97 -6.83 14.95 3.69
C LYS A 97 -6.62 14.42 2.28
N ILE A 98 -5.41 13.95 1.97
CA ILE A 98 -5.04 13.46 0.64
C ILE A 98 -5.06 11.93 0.55
N TRP A 99 -5.38 11.21 1.63
CA TRP A 99 -5.36 9.75 1.68
C TRP A 99 -6.69 9.15 1.19
N PRO A 100 -6.77 8.61 -0.03
CA PRO A 100 -8.04 8.35 -0.70
C PRO A 100 -8.57 6.93 -0.48
N THR A 101 -7.99 6.18 0.47
CA THR A 101 -8.28 4.76 0.65
C THR A 101 -8.45 4.37 2.11
N VAL A 102 -9.21 3.30 2.37
CA VAL A 102 -9.43 2.75 3.73
C VAL A 102 -8.26 1.94 4.25
N PHE A 103 -7.30 1.59 3.39
CA PHE A 103 -6.08 0.91 3.80
C PHE A 103 -5.19 1.86 4.60
N SER A 104 -4.63 1.37 5.71
CA SER A 104 -3.74 2.14 6.57
C SER A 104 -2.30 2.19 6.05
N VAL A 105 -1.95 1.36 5.07
CA VAL A 105 -0.59 1.26 4.49
C VAL A 105 -0.69 0.99 2.99
N GLY A 106 0.16 1.66 2.21
CA GLY A 106 0.41 1.37 0.80
C GLY A 106 1.89 1.14 0.56
N SER A 107 2.25 0.05 -0.12
CA SER A 107 3.64 -0.28 -0.45
C SER A 107 3.85 -0.23 -1.97
N ILE A 108 4.74 0.64 -2.41
CA ILE A 108 5.18 0.74 -3.81
C ILE A 108 6.47 -0.06 -3.92
N VAL A 109 6.47 -1.12 -4.71
CA VAL A 109 7.65 -1.96 -4.90
C VAL A 109 8.06 -1.93 -6.36
N ALA A 110 9.28 -1.51 -6.62
CA ALA A 110 9.80 -1.33 -7.97
C ALA A 110 11.19 -1.95 -8.11
N ASN A 111 11.41 -2.64 -9.24
CA ASN A 111 12.70 -3.21 -9.60
C ASN A 111 13.35 -4.05 -8.48
N ARG A 112 12.54 -4.77 -7.72
CA ARG A 112 12.95 -5.56 -6.55
C ARG A 112 12.33 -6.95 -6.64
N ALA A 113 13.13 -7.97 -6.33
CA ALA A 113 12.62 -9.31 -6.08
C ALA A 113 12.11 -9.39 -4.64
N SER A 114 10.84 -9.76 -4.44
CA SER A 114 10.38 -10.19 -3.12
C SER A 114 10.75 -11.66 -2.94
N ARG A 115 11.60 -11.94 -1.95
CA ARG A 115 11.88 -13.31 -1.51
C ARG A 115 10.60 -13.96 -0.98
N LEU A 116 10.53 -15.28 -1.04
CA LEU A 116 9.49 -16.02 -0.32
C LEU A 116 9.60 -15.66 1.17
N HIS A 117 8.48 -15.21 1.73
CA HIS A 117 8.38 -14.84 3.13
C HIS A 117 6.95 -15.04 3.60
N TRP A 118 6.80 -15.09 4.92
CA TRP A 118 5.52 -14.97 5.59
C TRP A 118 5.39 -13.53 6.08
N ASP A 119 4.21 -12.94 5.96
CA ASP A 119 3.90 -11.76 6.74
C ASP A 119 3.60 -12.18 8.18
N LEU A 120 4.59 -12.01 9.05
CA LEU A 120 4.49 -12.39 10.46
C LEU A 120 3.77 -11.34 11.31
N ASN A 121 3.50 -10.16 10.76
CA ASN A 121 2.89 -9.05 11.49
C ASN A 121 1.41 -8.86 11.15
N GLY A 122 0.87 -9.69 10.24
CA GLY A 122 -0.54 -9.72 9.91
C GLY A 122 -1.42 -10.20 11.06
N ARG A 123 -2.70 -9.84 11.03
CA ARG A 123 -3.75 -10.49 11.84
C ARG A 123 -4.76 -11.17 10.94
N PRO A 124 -5.47 -12.21 11.39
CA PRO A 124 -6.45 -12.91 10.56
C PRO A 124 -7.60 -12.04 10.03
N GLN A 125 -7.85 -10.89 10.65
CA GLN A 125 -8.86 -9.92 10.21
C GLN A 125 -8.32 -8.90 9.21
N TRP A 126 -7.02 -8.95 8.93
CA TRP A 126 -6.37 -8.00 8.04
C TRP A 126 -6.42 -8.48 6.62
N PHE A 127 -6.22 -7.55 5.72
CA PHE A 127 -6.50 -7.76 4.33
C PHE A 127 -5.50 -7.00 3.49
N ASP A 128 -4.89 -7.70 2.55
CA ASP A 128 -3.92 -7.14 1.63
C ASP A 128 -4.44 -7.17 0.20
N PHE A 129 -4.25 -6.04 -0.48
CA PHE A 129 -4.39 -5.96 -1.92
C PHE A 129 -3.02 -5.83 -2.57
N LEU A 130 -2.78 -6.69 -3.54
CA LEU A 130 -1.64 -6.65 -4.42
C LEU A 130 -2.12 -6.24 -5.82
N VAL A 131 -1.52 -5.16 -6.33
CA VAL A 131 -1.71 -4.70 -7.70
C VAL A 131 -0.37 -4.69 -8.41
N THR A 132 -0.38 -5.11 -9.67
CA THR A 132 0.80 -5.08 -10.53
C THR A 132 0.54 -4.14 -11.71
N CYS A 133 1.46 -3.20 -11.92
CA CYS A 133 1.37 -2.18 -12.96
C CYS A 133 2.69 -2.11 -13.72
N GLY A 134 2.64 -1.76 -15.00
CA GLY A 134 3.79 -1.59 -15.89
C GLY A 134 3.62 -2.30 -17.22
N ALA A 135 4.69 -2.30 -18.03
CA ALA A 135 4.76 -3.00 -19.30
C ALA A 135 5.81 -4.11 -19.18
N TYR A 136 5.39 -5.28 -18.70
CA TYR A 136 6.21 -6.46 -18.56
C TYR A 136 5.33 -7.70 -18.54
N ASP A 137 5.90 -8.85 -18.90
CA ASP A 137 5.19 -10.13 -18.93
C ASP A 137 5.89 -11.18 -18.08
N ASN A 138 5.21 -12.32 -17.87
CA ASN A 138 5.74 -13.50 -17.21
C ASN A 138 6.10 -13.28 -15.74
N LEU A 139 5.27 -12.53 -15.00
CA LEU A 139 5.34 -12.53 -13.55
C LEU A 139 4.41 -13.59 -12.98
N ASP A 140 4.87 -14.19 -11.89
CA ASP A 140 4.07 -15.13 -11.11
C ASP A 140 3.98 -14.70 -9.66
N LEU A 141 2.77 -14.80 -9.12
CA LEU A 141 2.53 -14.87 -7.69
C LEU A 141 2.61 -16.35 -7.28
N VAL A 142 3.61 -16.68 -6.47
CA VAL A 142 3.85 -18.04 -6.01
C VAL A 142 3.50 -18.11 -4.53
N LEU A 143 2.58 -19.01 -4.19
CA LEU A 143 2.12 -19.27 -2.82
C LEU A 143 2.41 -20.76 -2.50
N PRO A 144 3.66 -21.10 -2.12
CA PRO A 144 4.09 -22.50 -1.98
C PRO A 144 3.25 -23.30 -0.99
N CYS A 145 2.79 -22.65 0.08
CA CYS A 145 2.02 -23.28 1.15
C CYS A 145 0.62 -23.71 0.70
N LEU A 146 0.13 -23.13 -0.39
CA LEU A 146 -1.12 -23.51 -1.04
C LEU A 146 -0.88 -24.35 -2.31
N GLY A 147 0.38 -24.60 -2.68
CA GLY A 147 0.73 -25.25 -3.94
C GLY A 147 0.34 -24.43 -5.18
N LEU A 148 0.14 -23.11 -5.05
CA LEU A 148 -0.36 -22.25 -6.13
C LEU A 148 0.76 -21.46 -6.81
N ARG A 149 0.65 -21.35 -8.14
CA ARG A 149 1.42 -20.44 -8.98
C ARG A 149 0.45 -19.77 -9.95
N LEU A 150 0.23 -18.47 -9.75
CA LEU A 150 -0.75 -17.69 -10.49
C LEU A 150 -0.04 -16.67 -11.36
N ARG A 151 -0.46 -16.55 -12.62
CA ARG A 151 0.07 -15.51 -13.51
C ARG A 151 -0.35 -14.14 -12.97
N TYR A 152 0.63 -13.27 -12.77
CA TYR A 152 0.52 -12.00 -12.07
C TYR A 152 1.12 -10.87 -12.93
N ASN A 153 0.67 -10.80 -14.18
CA ASN A 153 1.07 -9.77 -15.15
C ASN A 153 0.39 -8.43 -14.82
N PRO A 154 0.90 -7.29 -15.34
CA PRO A 154 0.28 -5.98 -15.16
C PRO A 154 -1.22 -5.99 -15.44
N GLY A 155 -1.99 -5.32 -14.59
CA GLY A 155 -3.45 -5.33 -14.60
C GLY A 155 -4.08 -6.45 -13.77
N THR A 156 -3.29 -7.40 -13.25
CA THR A 156 -3.79 -8.37 -12.28
C THR A 156 -3.98 -7.73 -10.91
N PHE A 157 -5.12 -8.05 -10.30
CA PHE A 157 -5.48 -7.72 -8.94
C PHE A 157 -5.54 -9.00 -8.10
N CYS A 158 -4.92 -9.00 -6.92
CA CYS A 158 -4.97 -10.13 -6.00
C CYS A 158 -5.30 -9.64 -4.59
N SER A 159 -6.24 -10.34 -3.97
CA SER A 159 -6.70 -10.11 -2.60
C SER A 159 -6.34 -11.30 -1.72
N MET A 160 -5.78 -11.04 -0.53
CA MET A 160 -5.44 -12.07 0.44
C MET A 160 -5.96 -11.66 1.82
N ALA A 161 -6.57 -12.63 2.51
CA ALA A 161 -7.06 -12.55 3.88
C ALA A 161 -6.42 -13.67 4.72
#